data_AF-A0A2I4AMV6-F1
#
_entry.id   AF-A0A2I4AMV6-F1
#
_cell.length_a   1.000
_cell.length_b   1.000
_cell.length_c   1.000
_cell.angle_alpha   90.00
_cell.angle_beta   90.00
_cell.angle_gamma   90.00
#
_symmetry.space_group_name_H-M   'P 1'
#
loop_
_entity.id
_entity.type
_entity.pdbx_description
1 polymer ?
#
loop_
_entity_poly.entity_id
_entity_poly.type
_entity_poly.pdbx_seq_one_letter_code
_entity_poly.pdbx_strand_id
1 'polypeptide(L)'
;MCVCHLDPLFHQDHLDQLAAHITEDQDEDFVLKCLGTLANLTLLDLDWALILQEYGLLPYLKDRLRPGSVEDNLILEVVVLMGTMSMDGPCAALMVQSGLIPALTQLLNAQQEDNEFVCQ
;
A
#
# COMPACT_ATOMS: atom_id res chain seq x y z
N MET A 1 10.39 -32.28 -19.06
CA MET A 1 9.19 -32.84 -18.40
C MET A 1 9.40 -32.62 -16.92
N CYS A 2 8.81 -31.67 -16.21
CA CYS A 2 7.80 -30.65 -16.48
C CYS A 2 8.26 -29.42 -15.68
N VAL A 3 8.43 -28.26 -16.31
CA VAL A 3 8.56 -27.02 -15.53
C VAL A 3 7.19 -26.81 -14.93
N CYS A 4 7.08 -26.84 -13.60
CA CYS A 4 5.86 -26.47 -12.90
C CYS A 4 5.60 -24.99 -13.23
N HIS A 5 4.80 -24.73 -14.25
CA HIS A 5 4.05 -23.48 -14.30
C HIS A 5 3.18 -23.48 -13.05
N LEU A 6 3.57 -22.70 -12.04
CA LEU A 6 2.58 -22.20 -11.10
C LEU A 6 1.58 -21.41 -11.94
N ASP A 7 0.30 -21.76 -11.84
CA ASP A 7 -0.77 -20.96 -12.42
C ASP A 7 -0.60 -19.50 -11.97
N PRO A 8 -0.66 -18.51 -12.87
CA PRO A 8 -0.61 -17.09 -12.51
C PRO A 8 -1.64 -16.71 -11.43
N LEU A 9 -2.76 -17.44 -11.38
CA LEU A 9 -3.82 -17.31 -10.37
C LEU A 9 -3.36 -17.63 -8.93
N PHE A 10 -2.46 -18.58 -8.72
CA PHE A 10 -2.06 -18.99 -7.36
C PHE A 10 -1.35 -17.87 -6.60
N HIS A 11 -0.60 -17.02 -7.30
CA HIS A 11 0.04 -15.87 -6.66
C HIS A 11 -0.95 -14.75 -6.34
N GLN A 12 -1.97 -14.55 -7.17
CA GLN A 12 -2.92 -13.44 -7.02
C GLN A 12 -3.91 -13.67 -5.87
N ASP A 13 -4.40 -14.90 -5.69
CA ASP A 13 -5.33 -15.27 -4.61
C ASP A 13 -4.80 -14.95 -3.21
N HIS A 14 -3.48 -15.03 -3.02
CA HIS A 14 -2.83 -14.72 -1.74
C HIS A 14 -2.67 -13.21 -1.51
N LEU A 15 -2.47 -12.43 -2.58
CA LEU A 15 -2.37 -10.96 -2.50
C LEU A 15 -3.71 -10.33 -2.19
N ASP A 16 -4.76 -10.85 -2.83
CA ASP A 16 -6.15 -10.52 -2.57
C ASP A 16 -6.52 -10.74 -1.10
N GLN A 17 -6.08 -11.87 -0.53
CA GLN A 17 -6.26 -12.13 0.91
C GLN A 17 -5.51 -11.11 1.77
N LEU A 18 -4.26 -10.79 1.46
CA LEU A 18 -3.51 -9.79 2.23
C LEU A 18 -4.20 -8.41 2.16
N ALA A 19 -4.62 -7.99 0.97
CA ALA A 19 -5.33 -6.73 0.76
C ALA A 19 -6.65 -6.68 1.53
N ALA A 20 -7.41 -7.78 1.54
CA ALA A 20 -8.69 -7.87 2.26
C ALA A 20 -8.58 -7.74 3.78
N HIS A 21 -7.39 -8.00 4.37
CA HIS A 21 -7.17 -7.86 5.81
C HIS A 21 -6.55 -6.50 6.19
N ILE A 22 -6.34 -5.58 5.25
CA ILE A 22 -5.89 -4.22 5.55
C ILE A 22 -7.12 -3.37 5.90
N THR A 23 -7.57 -3.50 7.14
CA THR A 23 -8.75 -2.81 7.67
C THR A 23 -8.49 -2.32 9.10
N GLU A 24 -9.32 -1.39 9.58
CA GLU A 24 -9.14 -0.79 10.92
C GLU A 24 -9.52 -1.72 12.08
N ASP A 25 -10.31 -2.76 11.81
CA ASP A 25 -10.74 -3.75 12.81
C ASP A 25 -9.71 -4.85 13.06
N GLN A 26 -8.68 -4.94 12.23
CA GLN A 26 -7.61 -5.91 12.38
C GLN A 26 -6.52 -5.42 13.35
N ASP A 27 -5.75 -6.37 13.85
CA ASP A 27 -4.58 -6.11 14.69
C ASP A 27 -3.52 -5.29 13.92
N GLU A 28 -3.05 -4.20 14.53
CA GLU A 28 -2.16 -3.23 13.87
C GLU A 28 -0.83 -3.88 13.44
N ASP A 29 -0.25 -4.75 14.28
CA ASP A 29 0.98 -5.49 13.96
C ASP A 29 0.78 -6.46 12.77
N PHE A 30 -0.43 -7.02 12.63
CA PHE A 30 -0.77 -7.86 11.49
C PHE A 30 -0.93 -7.02 10.21
N VAL A 31 -1.62 -5.89 10.30
CA VAL A 31 -1.81 -4.97 9.17
C VAL A 31 -0.47 -4.40 8.70
N LEU A 32 0.41 -4.02 9.62
CA LEU A 32 1.78 -3.57 9.33
C LEU A 32 2.54 -4.61 8.49
N LYS A 33 2.47 -5.89 8.88
CA LYS A 33 3.12 -6.98 8.13
C LYS A 33 2.48 -7.19 6.76
N CYS A 34 1.17 -7.04 6.63
CA CYS A 34 0.48 -7.14 5.35
C CYS A 34 0.92 -6.00 4.42
N LEU A 35 0.92 -4.77 4.91
CA LEU A 35 1.39 -3.59 4.18
C LEU A 35 2.84 -3.76 3.72
N GLY A 36 3.75 -4.07 4.64
CA GLY A 36 5.16 -4.24 4.30
C GLY A 36 5.44 -5.43 3.37
N THR A 37 4.63 -6.48 3.44
CA THR A 37 4.71 -7.58 2.46
C THR A 37 4.31 -7.10 1.07
N LEU A 38 3.16 -6.41 0.94
CA LEU A 38 2.69 -5.87 -0.33
C LEU A 38 3.63 -4.79 -0.90
N ALA A 39 4.17 -3.94 -0.04
CA ALA A 39 5.06 -2.85 -0.42
C ALA A 39 6.36 -3.34 -1.07
N ASN A 40 6.83 -4.53 -0.71
CA ASN A 40 8.05 -5.12 -1.26
C ASN A 40 7.83 -5.96 -2.53
N LEU A 41 6.61 -6.02 -3.07
CA LEU A 41 6.32 -6.80 -4.27
C LEU A 41 6.71 -6.04 -5.54
N THR A 42 7.55 -6.66 -6.38
CA THR A 42 7.90 -6.17 -7.71
C THR A 42 7.29 -7.06 -8.79
N LEU A 43 5.97 -7.24 -8.76
CA LEU A 43 5.24 -8.04 -9.74
C LEU A 43 4.77 -7.16 -10.89
N LEU A 44 5.18 -7.48 -12.12
CA LEU A 44 4.91 -6.68 -13.32
C LEU A 44 3.46 -6.77 -13.84
N ASP A 45 2.69 -7.75 -13.39
CA ASP A 45 1.35 -8.06 -13.92
C ASP A 45 0.23 -7.86 -12.88
N LEU A 46 0.50 -7.17 -11.77
CA LEU A 46 -0.51 -6.91 -10.74
C LEU A 46 -1.32 -5.64 -11.06
N ASP A 47 -2.65 -5.77 -11.15
CA ASP A 47 -3.54 -4.63 -11.33
C ASP A 47 -3.80 -3.92 -10.00
N TRP A 48 -2.88 -3.04 -9.61
CA TRP A 48 -2.98 -2.26 -8.37
C TRP A 48 -4.20 -1.34 -8.34
N ALA A 49 -4.65 -0.85 -9.49
CA ALA A 49 -5.83 0.00 -9.57
C ALA A 49 -7.09 -0.78 -9.17
N LEU A 50 -7.22 -2.04 -9.60
CA LEU A 50 -8.30 -2.92 -9.19
C LEU A 50 -8.24 -3.21 -7.67
N ILE A 51 -7.07 -3.58 -7.14
CA ILE A 51 -6.88 -3.87 -5.72
C ILE A 51 -7.27 -2.67 -4.84
N LEU A 52 -6.84 -1.46 -5.23
CA LEU A 52 -7.16 -0.23 -4.50
C LEU A 52 -8.67 0.03 -4.39
N GLN A 53 -9.43 -0.37 -5.41
CA GLN A 53 -10.87 -0.15 -5.49
C GLN A 53 -11.66 -1.26 -4.79
N GLU A 54 -11.36 -2.53 -5.07
CA GLU A 54 -12.11 -3.69 -4.58
C GLU A 54 -11.98 -3.86 -3.06
N TYR A 55 -10.80 -3.61 -2.49
CA TYR A 55 -10.55 -3.80 -1.06
C TYR A 55 -10.70 -2.53 -0.23
N GLY A 56 -11.18 -1.43 -0.82
CA GLY A 56 -11.38 -0.18 -0.09
C GLY A 56 -10.07 0.42 0.45
N LEU A 57 -8.94 0.15 -0.20
CA LEU A 57 -7.64 0.67 0.26
C LEU A 57 -7.51 2.17 0.03
N LEU A 58 -8.14 2.75 -1.00
CA LEU A 58 -8.10 4.21 -1.22
C LEU A 58 -8.52 5.03 0.02
N PRO A 59 -9.71 4.83 0.61
CA PRO A 59 -10.09 5.54 1.83
C PRO A 59 -9.18 5.17 3.01
N TYR A 60 -8.79 3.90 3.15
CA TYR A 60 -7.87 3.47 4.21
C TYR A 60 -6.54 4.25 4.17
N LEU A 61 -5.86 4.27 3.02
CA LEU A 61 -4.60 4.99 2.83
C LEU A 61 -4.78 6.48 3.14
N LYS A 62 -5.87 7.09 2.66
CA LYS A 62 -6.15 8.52 2.89
C LYS A 62 -6.28 8.86 4.36
N ASP A 63 -6.91 7.98 5.14
CA ASP A 63 -7.08 8.20 6.58
C ASP A 63 -5.78 7.97 7.35
N ARG A 64 -4.93 7.03 6.91
CA ARG A 64 -3.61 6.77 7.49
C ARG A 64 -2.56 7.84 7.18
N LEU A 65 -2.74 8.62 6.13
CA LEU A 65 -1.86 9.76 5.82
C LEU A 65 -2.06 10.97 6.75
N ARG A 66 -2.98 10.90 7.73
CA ARG A 66 -3.15 11.98 8.72
C ARG A 66 -2.11 11.82 9.83
N PRO A 67 -1.36 12.88 10.20
CA PRO A 67 -0.43 12.84 11.32
C PRO A 67 -1.12 12.38 12.62
N GLY A 68 -0.50 11.44 13.33
CA GLY A 68 -1.03 10.89 14.59
C GLY A 68 -2.26 10.00 14.43
N SER A 69 -2.55 9.49 13.23
CA SER A 69 -3.66 8.55 13.01
C SER A 69 -3.39 7.13 13.52
N VAL A 70 -2.14 6.67 13.39
CA VAL A 70 -1.61 5.36 13.80
C VAL A 70 -0.13 5.52 14.16
N GLU A 71 0.55 4.43 14.55
CA GLU A 71 1.99 4.47 14.78
C GLU A 71 2.77 4.83 13.51
N ASP A 72 3.87 5.57 13.67
CA ASP A 72 4.67 6.08 12.54
C ASP A 72 5.19 4.96 11.62
N ASN A 73 5.50 3.78 12.17
CA ASN A 73 5.89 2.58 11.40
C ASN A 73 4.80 2.15 10.41
N LEU A 74 3.53 2.19 10.82
CA LEU A 74 2.43 1.83 9.93
C LEU A 74 2.22 2.88 8.85
N ILE A 75 2.33 4.16 9.21
CA ILE A 75 2.28 5.26 8.24
C ILE A 75 3.40 5.10 7.21
N LEU A 76 4.60 4.72 7.63
CA LEU A 76 5.73 4.49 6.73
C LEU A 76 5.42 3.37 5.73
N GLU A 77 4.93 2.23 6.19
CA GLU A 77 4.57 1.12 5.28
C GLU A 77 3.43 1.49 4.31
N VAL A 78 2.50 2.36 4.73
CA VAL A 78 1.50 2.98 3.82
C VAL A 78 2.18 3.80 2.73
N VAL A 79 3.16 4.64 3.09
CA VAL A 79 3.89 5.48 2.12
C VAL A 79 4.73 4.63 1.16
N VAL A 80 5.42 3.61 1.66
CA VAL A 80 6.24 2.70 0.82
C VAL A 80 5.33 1.92 -0.14
N LEU A 81 4.20 1.38 0.33
CA LEU A 81 3.23 0.70 -0.53
C LEU A 81 2.69 1.65 -1.62
N MET A 82 2.36 2.91 -1.27
CA MET A 82 1.96 3.92 -2.26
C MET A 82 3.05 4.14 -3.32
N GLY A 83 4.32 4.18 -2.92
CA GLY A 83 5.46 4.24 -3.84
C GLY A 83 5.45 3.07 -4.83
N THR A 84 5.35 1.84 -4.32
CA THR A 84 5.30 0.62 -5.14
C THR A 84 4.12 0.61 -6.11
N MET A 85 2.92 0.94 -5.63
CA MET A 85 1.71 1.01 -6.45
C MET A 85 1.79 2.11 -7.52
N SER A 86 2.51 3.20 -7.25
CA SER A 86 2.63 4.32 -8.18
C SER A 86 3.50 4.02 -9.41
N MET A 87 4.22 2.90 -9.38
CA MET A 87 4.94 2.39 -10.55
C MET A 87 3.98 1.89 -11.64
N ASP A 88 2.72 1.60 -11.28
CA ASP A 88 1.65 1.31 -12.23
C ASP A 88 0.91 2.61 -12.63
N GLY A 89 0.86 2.88 -13.94
CA GLY A 89 0.33 4.13 -14.49
C GLY A 89 -1.16 4.39 -14.17
N PRO A 90 -2.06 3.42 -14.45
CA PRO A 90 -3.48 3.51 -14.05
C PRO A 90 -3.66 3.75 -12.55
N CYS A 91 -2.93 3.02 -11.70
CA CYS A 91 -2.97 3.17 -10.26
C CYS A 91 -2.49 4.57 -9.80
N ALA A 92 -1.39 5.07 -10.36
CA ALA A 92 -0.91 6.42 -10.09
C ALA A 92 -1.95 7.49 -10.45
N ALA A 93 -2.63 7.35 -11.59
CA ALA A 93 -3.69 8.27 -12.00
C ALA A 93 -4.88 8.25 -11.02
N LEU A 94 -5.23 7.07 -10.49
CA LEU A 94 -6.28 6.91 -9.49
C LEU A 94 -5.90 7.56 -8.14
N MET A 95 -4.64 7.44 -7.70
CA MET A 95 -4.15 8.10 -6.49
C MET A 95 -4.16 9.63 -6.59
N VAL A 96 -3.84 10.18 -7.76
CA VAL A 96 -3.96 11.62 -8.02
C VAL A 96 -5.42 12.06 -7.91
N GLN A 97 -6.34 11.36 -8.56
CA GLN A 97 -7.76 11.72 -8.60
C GLN A 97 -8.45 11.61 -7.23
N SER A 98 -8.02 10.68 -6.37
CA SER A 98 -8.56 10.50 -5.01
C SER A 98 -8.04 11.53 -3.99
N GLY A 99 -7.07 12.36 -4.39
CA GLY A 99 -6.46 13.37 -3.54
C GLY A 99 -5.47 12.81 -2.52
N LEU A 100 -4.88 11.63 -2.80
CA LEU A 100 -3.83 11.06 -1.95
C LEU A 100 -2.52 11.86 -2.05
N ILE A 101 -2.17 12.38 -3.23
CA ILE A 101 -0.92 13.13 -3.43
C ILE A 101 -0.82 14.39 -2.55
N PRO A 102 -1.85 15.26 -2.45
CA PRO A 102 -1.83 16.36 -1.50
C PRO A 102 -1.72 15.92 -0.04
N ALA A 103 -2.40 14.84 0.36
CA ALA A 103 -2.34 14.32 1.72
C ALA A 103 -0.93 13.81 2.06
N LEU A 104 -0.32 13.05 1.14
CA LEU A 104 1.07 12.59 1.27
C LEU A 104 2.04 13.77 1.37
N THR A 105 1.87 14.80 0.55
CA THR A 105 2.72 16.01 0.60
C THR A 105 2.62 16.71 1.96
N GLN A 106 1.41 16.81 2.53
CA GLN A 106 1.22 17.39 3.85
C GLN A 106 1.89 16.55 4.95
N LEU A 107 1.75 15.22 4.89
CA LEU A 107 2.39 14.31 5.82
C LEU A 107 3.93 14.43 5.76
N LEU A 108 4.51 14.36 4.56
CA LEU A 108 5.97 14.47 4.38
C LEU A 108 6.50 15.82 4.88
N ASN A 109 5.72 16.90 4.74
CA ASN A 109 6.07 18.19 5.29
C ASN A 109 6.02 18.23 6.83
N ALA A 110 5.14 17.44 7.45
CA ALA A 110 5.07 17.33 8.91
C ALA A 110 6.18 16.43 9.48
N GLN A 111 6.61 15.42 8.73
CA GLN A 111 7.62 14.43 9.15
C GLN A 111 9.06 14.75 8.67
N GLN A 112 9.35 15.99 8.26
CA GLN A 112 10.67 16.36 7.68
C GLN A 112 11.87 16.17 8.62
N GLU A 113 11.64 16.08 9.92
CA GLU A 113 12.69 15.88 10.93
C GLU A 113 12.84 14.41 11.37
N ASP A 114 11.98 13.51 10.87
CA ASP A 114 12.03 12.09 11.19
C ASP A 114 13.00 11.35 10.27
N ASN A 115 14.08 10.83 10.85
CA ASN A 115 15.12 10.11 10.11
C ASN A 115 14.59 8.84 9.43
N GLU A 116 13.54 8.21 9.97
CA GLU A 116 12.98 7.00 9.39
C GLU A 116 12.24 7.31 8.09
N PHE A 117 11.45 8.39 8.05
CA PHE A 117 10.78 8.87 6.84
C PHE A 117 11.74 9.47 5.81
N VAL A 118 12.85 10.08 6.24
CA VAL A 118 13.80 10.77 5.35
C VAL A 118 14.75 9.81 4.61
N CYS A 119 15.06 8.64 5.21
CA CYS A 119 16.07 7.72 4.68
C CYS A 119 15.52 6.52 3.90
N GLN A 120 14.19 6.38 3.81
CA GLN A 120 13.50 5.34 3.05
C GLN A 120 13.13 5.88 1.65
#